data_AF-A0A3M2HDI3-F1
#
_entry.id   AF-A0A3M2HDI3-F1
#
_cell.length_a   1.000
_cell.length_b   1.000
_cell.length_c   1.000
_cell.angle_alpha   90.00
_cell.angle_beta   90.00
_cell.angle_gamma   90.00
#
_symmetry.space_group_name_H-M   'P 1'
#
loop_
_entity.id
_entity.type
_entity.pdbx_description
1 polymer ?
#
loop_
_entity_poly.entity_id
_entity_poly.type
_entity_poly.pdbx_seq_one_letter_code
_entity_poly.pdbx_strand_id
1 'polypeptide(L)'
;MLQKSLRAQILALLGGSLALILVTALACFSFLSGGIQSYRGLLDGPLEASRLIDAANVEFKTQVQEWKNVLLRGQDSANLERYWSQFEAQERKVQERLGQLIRVAAADPALKAQVERLRSEHQSLGANYRKGRDAFVAAGADAQAGDAAVKGIDRAASEQMSALVDQLRQHSLSQAEQINASAERTILSGTLLMLAAALVIGVFSLWLVNRHLIIPIRHLITHVDQLSHGQFGQRVETSRADELGMLAIAANTLRDFLASTTESLHQSSGNLDNASGELNAIASRMTEGVNEQFQRTDQVATAMHQMSATAQEVARHAAEAAHAADDADDSARQGGKVMQSTIATITDMRGEIANTAEVIRRLEADSGRIGKVLEVIRGIAEQTNLLARNAAIEAARAGEQGRGFAVVADEVRTLAQRTAESTAEINQIIDTVQTGALNAVRAIESGQQRSEQGVTQVTEAGAMLQRITGAVEAIRDMNRQIATAAEEQTSVAEDISRNLTELTAIASANQENVERTQAASHNLRNLSGQLGEVTRRLGS
;
A
#
# COMPACT_ATOMS: atom_id res chain seq x y z
N MET A 1 -16.73 30.99 38.84
CA MET A 1 -16.59 31.13 37.37
C MET A 1 -15.26 31.75 36.92
N LEU A 2 -14.60 32.60 37.72
CA LEU A 2 -13.28 33.19 37.40
C LEU A 2 -12.10 32.21 37.31
N GLN A 3 -12.21 31.00 37.89
CA GLN A 3 -11.11 30.01 37.88
C GLN A 3 -11.00 29.21 36.58
N LYS A 4 -11.93 29.35 35.63
CA LYS A 4 -11.99 28.50 34.42
C LYS A 4 -11.40 29.12 33.15
N SER A 5 -10.91 30.35 33.19
CA SER A 5 -10.29 30.97 32.01
C SER A 5 -9.04 31.74 32.41
N LEU A 6 -7.95 31.48 31.68
CA LEU A 6 -6.67 32.18 31.73
C LEU A 6 -6.88 33.68 31.52
N ARG A 7 -7.75 34.03 30.57
CA ARG A 7 -8.13 35.42 30.29
C ARG A 7 -8.77 36.06 31.52
N ALA A 8 -9.64 35.34 32.21
CA ALA A 8 -10.29 35.83 33.43
C ALA A 8 -9.29 36.00 34.58
N GLN A 9 -8.30 35.12 34.72
CA GLN A 9 -7.23 35.24 35.71
C GLN A 9 -6.32 36.44 35.43
N ILE A 10 -5.92 36.66 34.17
CA ILE A 10 -5.10 37.81 33.76
C ILE A 10 -5.87 39.12 33.97
N LEU A 11 -7.15 39.17 33.57
CA LEU A 11 -7.99 40.35 33.78
C LEU A 11 -8.22 40.64 35.27
N ALA A 12 -8.39 39.61 36.10
CA ALA A 12 -8.52 39.79 37.55
C ALA A 12 -7.22 40.32 38.18
N LEU A 13 -6.05 39.86 37.73
CA LEU A 13 -4.76 40.34 38.19
C LEU A 13 -4.52 41.80 37.77
N LEU A 14 -4.82 42.15 36.51
CA LEU A 14 -4.67 43.52 36.01
C LEU A 14 -5.67 44.48 36.66
N GLY A 15 -6.93 44.06 36.81
CA GLY A 15 -7.96 44.87 37.49
C GLY A 15 -7.66 45.04 38.97
N GLY A 16 -7.21 43.98 39.65
CA GLY A 16 -6.84 44.02 41.06
C GLY A 16 -5.63 44.90 41.34
N SER A 17 -4.58 44.82 40.51
CA SER A 17 -3.39 45.68 40.65
C SER A 17 -3.72 47.15 40.38
N LEU A 18 -4.51 47.43 39.36
CA LEU A 18 -4.96 48.80 39.04
C LEU A 18 -5.82 49.39 40.17
N ALA A 19 -6.74 48.60 40.73
CA ALA A 19 -7.56 49.03 41.86
C ALA A 19 -6.70 49.33 43.10
N LEU A 20 -5.69 48.49 43.40
CA LEU A 20 -4.80 48.70 44.54
C LEU A 20 -3.94 49.97 44.37
N ILE A 21 -3.43 50.22 43.15
CA ILE A 21 -2.69 51.45 42.82
C ILE A 21 -3.58 52.68 42.97
N LEU A 22 -4.84 52.60 42.54
CA LEU A 22 -5.79 53.71 42.67
C LEU A 22 -6.07 54.04 44.15
N VAL A 23 -6.25 53.00 44.98
CA VAL A 23 -6.48 53.17 46.43
C VAL A 23 -5.27 53.81 47.11
N THR A 24 -4.05 53.37 46.80
CA THR A 24 -2.83 53.96 47.38
C THR A 24 -2.61 55.39 46.91
N ALA A 25 -2.90 55.70 45.65
CA ALA A 25 -2.83 57.06 45.11
C ALA A 25 -3.85 58.00 45.79
N LEU A 26 -5.10 57.55 45.98
CA LEU A 26 -6.14 58.31 46.69
C LEU A 26 -5.78 58.59 48.15
N ALA A 27 -5.21 57.60 48.85
CA ALA A 27 -4.72 57.79 50.21
C ALA A 27 -3.57 58.81 50.29
N CYS A 28 -2.62 58.76 49.36
CA CYS A 28 -1.53 59.74 49.31
C CYS A 28 -2.05 61.16 49.03
N PHE A 29 -3.03 61.30 48.13
CA PHE A 29 -3.67 62.57 47.81
C PHE A 29 -4.41 63.18 49.02
N SER A 30 -5.12 62.36 49.81
CA SER A 30 -5.82 62.86 51.00
C SER A 30 -4.86 63.39 52.06
N PHE A 31 -3.72 62.74 52.27
CA PHE A 31 -2.67 63.21 53.18
C PHE A 31 -2.02 64.52 52.71
N LEU A 32 -1.74 64.66 51.42
CA LEU A 32 -1.17 65.89 50.86
C LEU A 32 -2.13 67.08 50.97
N SER A 33 -3.43 66.84 50.79
CA SER A 33 -4.49 67.85 50.94
C SER A 33 -4.53 68.45 52.35
N GLY A 34 -4.27 67.65 53.39
CA GLY A 34 -4.18 68.13 54.78
C GLY A 34 -3.04 69.13 55.01
N GLY A 35 -1.89 68.95 54.36
CA GLY A 35 -0.77 69.89 54.44
C GLY A 35 -1.09 71.28 53.87
N ILE A 36 -1.86 71.32 52.77
CA ILE A 36 -2.31 72.56 52.13
C ILE A 36 -3.27 73.34 53.05
N GLN A 37 -4.14 72.65 53.79
CA GLN A 37 -5.06 73.28 54.74
C GLN A 37 -4.31 73.93 55.92
N SER A 38 -3.30 73.26 56.46
CA SER A 38 -2.45 73.81 57.53
C SER A 38 -1.70 75.07 57.09
N TYR A 39 -1.21 75.12 55.84
CA TYR A 39 -0.53 76.31 55.30
C TYR A 39 -1.49 77.50 55.12
N ARG A 40 -2.74 77.26 54.70
CA ARG A 40 -3.78 78.31 54.66
C ARG A 40 -4.09 78.86 56.06
N GLY A 41 -4.17 78.00 57.07
CA GLY A 41 -4.41 78.40 58.46
C GLY A 41 -3.31 79.31 59.04
N LEU A 42 -2.05 79.13 58.62
CA LEU A 42 -0.94 80.00 59.01
C LEU A 42 -1.05 81.41 58.41
N LEU A 43 -1.44 81.50 57.13
CA LEU A 43 -1.58 82.77 56.40
C LEU A 43 -2.71 83.63 56.97
N ASP A 44 -3.87 83.04 57.25
CA ASP A 44 -5.08 83.78 57.63
C ASP A 44 -5.13 84.17 59.13
N GLY A 45 -4.24 83.63 59.97
CA GLY A 45 -4.27 83.87 61.42
C GLY A 45 -2.97 84.48 61.97
N PRO A 46 -1.98 83.67 62.38
CA PRO A 46 -0.76 84.12 63.04
C PRO A 46 0.03 85.17 62.24
N LEU A 47 0.18 84.97 60.93
CA LEU A 47 0.95 85.89 60.08
C LEU A 47 0.23 87.24 59.93
N GLU A 48 -1.09 87.22 59.75
CA GLU A 48 -1.90 88.44 59.69
C GLU A 48 -1.91 89.18 61.05
N ALA A 49 -1.95 88.44 62.16
CA ALA A 49 -1.84 89.01 63.50
C ALA A 49 -0.49 89.70 63.72
N SER A 50 0.62 89.06 63.30
CA SER A 50 1.96 89.66 63.34
C SER A 50 2.04 90.93 62.49
N ARG A 51 1.43 90.95 61.29
CA ARG A 51 1.39 92.12 60.40
C ARG A 51 0.63 93.29 61.03
N LEU A 52 -0.50 93.01 61.68
CA LEU A 52 -1.35 94.03 62.31
C LEU A 52 -0.70 94.67 63.54
N ILE A 53 -0.01 93.89 64.39
CA ILE A 53 0.71 94.47 65.53
C ILE A 53 1.93 95.28 65.10
N ASP A 54 2.65 94.83 64.06
CA ASP A 54 3.76 95.59 63.47
C ASP A 54 3.27 96.94 62.95
N ALA A 55 2.15 96.96 62.21
CA ALA A 55 1.53 98.19 61.73
C ALA A 55 1.09 99.11 62.88
N ALA A 56 0.44 98.57 63.92
CA ALA A 56 -0.01 99.33 65.08
C ALA A 56 1.18 99.96 65.84
N ASN A 57 2.28 99.23 66.00
CA ASN A 57 3.50 99.73 66.66
C ASN A 57 4.14 100.89 65.87
N VAL A 58 4.19 100.78 64.54
CA VAL A 58 4.70 101.85 63.67
C VAL A 58 3.80 103.09 63.72
N GLU A 59 2.48 102.90 63.66
CA GLU A 59 1.50 103.99 63.76
C GLU A 59 1.59 104.68 65.13
N PHE A 60 1.78 103.92 66.22
CA PHE A 60 1.96 104.46 67.56
C PHE A 60 3.25 105.26 67.72
N LYS A 61 4.38 104.77 67.19
CA LYS A 61 5.64 105.55 67.16
C LYS A 61 5.45 106.86 66.39
N THR A 62 4.68 106.83 65.30
CA THR A 62 4.33 108.02 64.52
C THR A 62 3.45 108.97 65.34
N GLN A 63 2.46 108.45 66.08
CA GLN A 63 1.63 109.24 66.98
C GLN A 63 2.45 109.99 68.03
N VAL A 64 3.38 109.31 68.71
CA VAL A 64 4.30 109.95 69.68
C VAL A 64 5.17 111.01 69.01
N GLN A 65 5.58 110.78 67.75
CA GLN A 65 6.30 111.79 66.96
C GLN A 65 5.42 113.01 66.64
N GLU A 66 4.15 112.84 66.33
CA GLU A 66 3.23 113.97 66.14
C GLU A 66 3.00 114.77 67.42
N TRP A 67 2.97 114.11 68.59
CA TRP A 67 2.98 114.81 69.87
C TRP A 67 4.23 115.70 70.04
N LYS A 68 5.40 115.21 69.65
CA LYS A 68 6.62 116.04 69.64
C LYS A 68 6.49 117.22 68.69
N ASN A 69 5.84 117.06 67.54
CA ASN A 69 5.57 118.17 66.62
C ASN A 69 4.63 119.21 67.23
N VAL A 70 3.60 118.79 67.99
CA VAL A 70 2.72 119.69 68.75
C VAL A 70 3.53 120.57 69.71
N LEU A 71 4.43 119.97 70.49
CA LEU A 71 5.26 120.71 71.45
C LEU A 71 6.27 121.65 70.77
N LEU A 72 6.91 121.20 69.68
CA LEU A 72 7.98 121.96 69.03
C LEU A 72 7.48 123.07 68.10
N ARG A 73 6.27 122.93 67.54
CA ARG A 73 5.77 123.82 66.45
C ARG A 73 4.40 124.41 66.73
N GLY A 74 3.76 124.08 67.85
CA GLY A 74 2.40 124.50 68.21
C GLY A 74 2.28 125.89 68.87
N GLN A 75 3.32 126.75 68.79
CA GLN A 75 3.22 128.12 69.29
C GLN A 75 2.21 128.98 68.52
N ASP A 76 2.04 128.69 67.22
CA ASP A 76 0.99 129.27 66.39
C ASP A 76 -0.26 128.38 66.37
N SER A 77 -1.44 128.99 66.45
CA SER A 77 -2.72 128.29 66.58
C SER A 77 -3.01 127.36 65.40
N ALA A 78 -2.58 127.72 64.17
CA ALA A 78 -2.82 126.88 62.99
C ALA A 78 -1.95 125.62 62.99
N ASN A 79 -0.69 125.73 63.44
CA ASN A 79 0.21 124.59 63.55
C ASN A 79 -0.19 123.66 64.70
N LEU A 80 -0.66 124.21 65.82
CA LEU A 80 -1.18 123.42 66.94
C LEU A 80 -2.33 122.52 66.47
N GLU A 81 -3.33 123.09 65.78
CA GLU A 81 -4.49 122.34 65.29
C GLU A 81 -4.09 121.29 64.24
N ARG A 82 -3.14 121.62 63.35
CA ARG A 82 -2.63 120.67 62.35
C ARG A 82 -1.94 119.46 62.98
N TYR A 83 -0.96 119.66 63.86
CA TYR A 83 -0.23 118.53 64.44
C TYR A 83 -1.07 117.77 65.45
N TRP A 84 -1.98 118.44 66.15
CA TRP A 84 -2.94 117.78 67.03
C TRP A 84 -3.92 116.89 66.26
N SER A 85 -4.47 117.37 65.13
CA SER A 85 -5.33 116.54 64.29
C SER A 85 -4.58 115.36 63.65
N GLN A 86 -3.29 115.52 63.34
CA GLN A 86 -2.43 114.41 62.90
C GLN A 86 -2.19 113.39 64.02
N PHE A 87 -1.95 113.85 65.26
CA PHE A 87 -1.88 112.99 66.44
C PHE A 87 -3.18 112.19 66.62
N GLU A 88 -4.34 112.83 66.58
CA GLU A 88 -5.66 112.17 66.71
C GLU A 88 -5.96 111.22 65.55
N ALA A 89 -5.43 111.49 64.35
CA ALA A 89 -5.52 110.57 63.21
C ALA A 89 -4.68 109.32 63.44
N GLN A 90 -3.46 109.44 63.97
CA GLN A 90 -2.63 108.28 64.31
C GLN A 90 -3.20 107.51 65.51
N GLU A 91 -3.72 108.19 66.53
CA GLU A 91 -4.43 107.56 67.67
C GLU A 91 -5.57 106.66 67.16
N ARG A 92 -6.38 107.17 66.21
CA ARG A 92 -7.46 106.39 65.59
C ARG A 92 -6.95 105.18 64.82
N LYS A 93 -5.88 105.32 64.03
CA LYS A 93 -5.30 104.20 63.27
C LYS A 93 -4.79 103.10 64.20
N VAL A 94 -4.07 103.46 65.27
CA VAL A 94 -3.63 102.50 66.29
C VAL A 94 -4.81 101.76 66.90
N GLN A 95 -5.88 102.49 67.29
CA GLN A 95 -7.11 101.89 67.82
C GLN A 95 -7.78 100.94 66.82
N GLU A 96 -7.83 101.31 65.54
CA GLU A 96 -8.37 100.48 64.45
C GLU A 96 -7.53 99.22 64.22
N ARG A 97 -6.19 99.33 64.18
CA ARG A 97 -5.29 98.18 64.01
C ARG A 97 -5.36 97.20 65.17
N LEU A 98 -5.35 97.71 66.40
CA LEU A 98 -5.55 96.87 67.58
C LEU A 98 -6.96 96.25 67.58
N GLY A 99 -7.98 96.95 67.08
CA GLY A 99 -9.32 96.41 66.84
C GLY A 99 -9.38 95.29 65.81
N GLN A 100 -8.64 95.42 64.70
CA GLN A 100 -8.51 94.37 63.68
C GLN A 100 -7.76 93.16 64.25
N LEU A 101 -6.68 93.40 64.99
CA LEU A 101 -5.89 92.36 65.63
C LEU A 101 -6.72 91.55 66.64
N ILE A 102 -7.63 92.17 67.38
CA ILE A 102 -8.58 91.47 68.26
C ILE A 102 -9.49 90.50 67.49
N ARG A 103 -9.87 90.83 66.24
CA ARG A 103 -10.71 89.95 65.41
C ARG A 103 -9.92 88.76 64.88
N VAL A 104 -8.68 88.98 64.44
CA VAL A 104 -7.79 87.90 63.99
C VAL A 104 -7.41 87.00 65.17
N ALA A 105 -7.19 87.58 66.35
CA ALA A 105 -6.94 86.87 67.59
C ALA A 105 -8.19 86.17 68.19
N ALA A 106 -9.33 86.13 67.49
CA ALA A 106 -10.55 85.51 68.03
C ALA A 106 -10.36 84.03 68.42
N ALA A 107 -9.45 83.32 67.75
CA ALA A 107 -9.12 81.92 68.04
C ALA A 107 -8.07 81.74 69.16
N ASP A 108 -7.44 82.83 69.63
CA ASP A 108 -6.46 82.82 70.72
C ASP A 108 -6.94 83.75 71.86
N PRO A 109 -7.64 83.20 72.87
CA PRO A 109 -8.16 83.99 73.98
C PRO A 109 -7.10 84.78 74.75
N ALA A 110 -5.87 84.26 74.83
CA ALA A 110 -4.78 84.90 75.55
C ALA A 110 -4.26 86.12 74.77
N LEU A 111 -4.00 85.95 73.47
CA LEU A 111 -3.62 87.05 72.59
C LEU A 111 -4.70 88.13 72.52
N LYS A 112 -5.96 87.72 72.38
CA LYS A 112 -7.10 88.63 72.35
C LYS A 112 -7.15 89.51 73.60
N ALA A 113 -7.04 88.91 74.78
CA ALA A 113 -7.05 89.64 76.05
C ALA A 113 -5.85 90.59 76.19
N GLN A 114 -4.67 90.19 75.70
CA GLN A 114 -3.45 91.01 75.70
C GLN A 114 -3.62 92.25 74.80
N VAL A 115 -4.19 92.08 73.61
CA VAL A 115 -4.45 93.18 72.66
C VAL A 115 -5.56 94.11 73.16
N GLU A 116 -6.62 93.56 73.78
CA GLU A 116 -7.69 94.36 74.40
C GLU A 116 -7.15 95.26 75.52
N ARG A 117 -6.27 94.71 76.37
CA ARG A 117 -5.59 95.49 77.42
C ARG A 117 -4.74 96.60 76.81
N LEU A 118 -3.89 96.26 75.83
CA LEU A 118 -3.04 97.23 75.13
C LEU A 118 -3.87 98.35 74.46
N ARG A 119 -5.01 98.00 73.87
CA ARG A 119 -5.93 98.96 73.25
C ARG A 119 -6.55 99.92 74.27
N SER A 120 -6.96 99.39 75.43
CA SER A 120 -7.51 100.17 76.54
C SER A 120 -6.45 101.11 77.15
N GLU A 121 -5.24 100.60 77.37
CA GLU A 121 -4.11 101.40 77.86
C GLU A 121 -3.74 102.52 76.87
N HIS A 122 -3.72 102.21 75.57
CA HIS A 122 -3.53 103.21 74.52
C HIS A 122 -4.65 104.27 74.48
N GLN A 123 -5.90 103.89 74.75
CA GLN A 123 -7.01 104.84 74.84
C GLN A 123 -6.85 105.79 76.04
N SER A 124 -6.44 105.24 77.19
CA SER A 124 -6.09 106.02 78.39
C SER A 124 -4.91 106.96 78.12
N LEU A 125 -3.92 106.49 77.37
CA LEU A 125 -2.76 107.27 76.96
C LEU A 125 -3.15 108.50 76.11
N GLY A 126 -4.04 108.33 75.13
CA GLY A 126 -4.58 109.45 74.36
C GLY A 126 -5.28 110.50 75.23
N ALA A 127 -5.99 110.06 76.29
CA ALA A 127 -6.62 110.97 77.25
C ALA A 127 -5.57 111.76 78.08
N ASN A 128 -4.44 111.13 78.41
CA ASN A 128 -3.33 111.81 79.07
C ASN A 128 -2.62 112.80 78.14
N TYR A 129 -2.46 112.48 76.85
CA TYR A 129 -1.94 113.42 75.86
C TYR A 129 -2.85 114.65 75.68
N ARG A 130 -4.19 114.47 75.73
CA ARG A 130 -5.14 115.59 75.76
C ARG A 130 -4.89 116.52 76.95
N LYS A 131 -4.69 115.97 78.16
CA LYS A 131 -4.31 116.77 79.35
C LYS A 131 -2.96 117.48 79.17
N GLY A 132 -1.99 116.82 78.55
CA GLY A 132 -0.69 117.42 78.21
C GLY A 132 -0.83 118.60 77.24
N ARG A 133 -1.70 118.48 76.23
CA ARG A 133 -2.02 119.57 75.31
C ARG A 133 -2.67 120.73 76.04
N ASP A 134 -3.63 120.46 76.92
CA ASP A 134 -4.32 121.51 77.67
C ASP A 134 -3.34 122.25 78.60
N ALA A 135 -2.39 121.54 79.20
CA ALA A 135 -1.28 122.14 79.97
C ALA A 135 -0.34 122.97 79.09
N PHE A 136 0.00 122.50 77.89
CA PHE A 136 0.80 123.25 76.91
C PHE A 136 0.11 124.56 76.50
N VAL A 137 -1.19 124.54 76.25
CA VAL A 137 -1.98 125.73 75.89
C VAL A 137 -2.12 126.69 77.07
N ALA A 138 -2.42 126.19 78.27
CA ALA A 138 -2.59 127.00 79.47
C ALA A 138 -1.30 127.74 79.89
N ALA A 139 -0.13 127.16 79.60
CA ALA A 139 1.18 127.76 79.87
C ALA A 139 1.64 128.75 78.79
N GLY A 140 0.78 129.13 77.84
CA GLY A 140 1.14 130.05 76.75
C GLY A 140 2.01 129.42 75.66
N ALA A 141 1.79 128.15 75.36
CA ALA A 141 2.56 127.35 74.40
C ALA A 141 4.03 127.08 74.82
N ASP A 142 4.26 126.91 76.12
CA ASP A 142 5.54 126.43 76.65
C ASP A 142 5.68 124.91 76.45
N ALA A 143 6.59 124.53 75.55
CA ALA A 143 6.92 123.14 75.25
C ALA A 143 7.39 122.36 76.49
N GLN A 144 8.05 123.03 77.45
CA GLN A 144 8.57 122.38 78.64
C GLN A 144 7.44 122.01 79.62
N ALA A 145 6.41 122.85 79.73
CA ALA A 145 5.21 122.57 80.52
C ALA A 145 4.37 121.44 79.91
N GLY A 146 4.21 121.45 78.57
CA GLY A 146 3.53 120.39 77.84
C GLY A 146 4.24 119.03 77.93
N ASP A 147 5.57 119.00 77.74
CA ASP A 147 6.37 117.77 77.84
C ASP A 147 6.37 117.22 79.27
N ALA A 148 6.50 118.07 80.29
CA ALA A 148 6.52 117.66 81.69
C ALA A 148 5.22 116.94 82.12
N ALA A 149 4.07 117.32 81.56
CA ALA A 149 2.77 116.72 81.87
C ALA A 149 2.62 115.27 81.34
N VAL A 150 3.42 114.88 80.34
CA VAL A 150 3.30 113.58 79.66
C VAL A 150 4.63 112.87 79.50
N LYS A 151 5.67 113.28 80.21
CA LYS A 151 7.00 112.69 80.07
C LYS A 151 6.99 111.20 80.44
N GLY A 152 7.27 110.34 79.47
CA GLY A 152 7.43 108.90 79.66
C GLY A 152 6.12 108.10 79.74
N ILE A 153 4.96 108.72 79.52
CA ILE A 153 3.67 108.00 79.57
C ILE A 153 3.54 106.93 78.47
N ASP A 154 4.20 107.13 77.33
CA ASP A 154 4.18 106.25 76.15
C ASP A 154 5.11 105.04 76.27
N ARG A 155 6.06 105.05 77.20
CA ARG A 155 7.10 104.04 77.29
C ARG A 155 6.53 102.64 77.51
N ALA A 156 5.58 102.50 78.43
CA ALA A 156 4.95 101.22 78.73
C ALA A 156 4.17 100.67 77.52
N ALA A 157 3.38 101.50 76.85
CA ALA A 157 2.63 101.10 75.65
C ALA A 157 3.57 100.73 74.49
N SER A 158 4.67 101.48 74.31
CA SER A 158 5.69 101.17 73.29
C SER A 158 6.41 99.86 73.57
N GLU A 159 6.79 99.60 74.82
CA GLU A 159 7.44 98.35 75.23
C GLU A 159 6.48 97.16 75.06
N GLN A 160 5.21 97.30 75.42
CA GLN A 160 4.20 96.26 75.20
C GLN A 160 3.93 95.99 73.71
N MET A 161 3.81 97.04 72.89
CA MET A 161 3.67 96.87 71.44
C MET A 161 4.89 96.18 70.82
N SER A 162 6.10 96.57 71.21
CA SER A 162 7.33 95.95 70.71
C SER A 162 7.45 94.50 71.15
N ALA A 163 7.14 94.19 72.41
CA ALA A 163 7.16 92.81 72.92
C ALA A 163 6.12 91.94 72.20
N LEU A 164 4.94 92.48 71.90
CA LEU A 164 3.90 91.76 71.19
C LEU A 164 4.24 91.53 69.70
N VAL A 165 4.94 92.49 69.08
CA VAL A 165 5.54 92.28 67.74
C VAL A 165 6.48 91.08 67.75
N ASP A 166 7.43 91.04 68.69
CA ASP A 166 8.44 89.98 68.73
C ASP A 166 7.80 88.62 69.04
N GLN A 167 6.83 88.59 69.95
CA GLN A 167 6.07 87.38 70.29
C GLN A 167 5.32 86.82 69.08
N LEU A 168 4.54 87.64 68.37
CA LEU A 168 3.74 87.18 67.22
C LEU A 168 4.62 86.79 66.02
N ARG A 169 5.74 87.50 65.82
CA ARG A 169 6.73 87.14 64.80
C ARG A 169 7.38 85.79 65.10
N GLN A 170 7.84 85.58 66.35
CA GLN A 170 8.45 84.31 66.76
C GLN A 170 7.46 83.14 66.70
N HIS A 171 6.20 83.37 67.10
CA HIS A 171 5.15 82.36 67.01
C HIS A 171 4.88 81.95 65.56
N SER A 172 4.74 82.93 64.65
CA SER A 172 4.51 82.68 63.22
C SER A 172 5.65 81.90 62.57
N LEU A 173 6.90 82.23 62.90
CA LEU A 173 8.08 81.50 62.42
C LEU A 173 8.11 80.04 62.92
N SER A 174 7.84 79.84 64.21
CA SER A 174 7.83 78.48 64.80
C SER A 174 6.74 77.59 64.19
N GLN A 175 5.58 78.16 63.87
CA GLN A 175 4.48 77.42 63.26
C GLN A 175 4.74 77.12 61.78
N ALA A 176 5.42 78.03 61.06
CA ALA A 176 5.89 77.77 59.71
C ALA A 176 6.89 76.58 59.67
N GLU A 177 7.84 76.52 60.60
CA GLU A 177 8.80 75.42 60.71
C GLU A 177 8.10 74.08 61.00
N GLN A 178 7.11 74.06 61.91
CA GLN A 178 6.34 72.86 62.22
C GLN A 178 5.53 72.35 61.02
N ILE A 179 4.90 73.26 60.26
CA ILE A 179 4.17 72.91 59.05
C ILE A 179 5.12 72.35 57.99
N ASN A 180 6.31 72.95 57.81
CA ASN A 180 7.28 72.47 56.83
C ASN A 180 7.85 71.09 57.22
N ALA A 181 8.22 70.89 58.48
CA ALA A 181 8.74 69.61 58.97
C ALA A 181 7.70 68.48 58.92
N SER A 182 6.43 68.79 59.18
CA SER A 182 5.34 67.82 59.03
C SER A 182 5.03 67.52 57.56
N ALA A 183 5.06 68.51 56.68
CA ALA A 183 4.91 68.32 55.23
C ALA A 183 6.01 67.44 54.64
N GLU A 184 7.28 67.67 54.98
CA GLU A 184 8.41 66.84 54.53
C GLU A 184 8.28 65.39 54.99
N ARG A 185 7.91 65.16 56.26
CA ARG A 185 7.68 63.81 56.79
C ARG A 185 6.52 63.09 56.09
N THR A 186 5.43 63.80 55.80
CA THR A 186 4.27 63.22 55.10
C THR A 186 4.58 62.91 53.64
N ILE A 187 5.33 63.78 52.94
CA ILE A 187 5.77 63.55 51.57
C ILE A 187 6.72 62.33 51.52
N LEU A 188 7.70 62.25 52.42
CA LEU A 188 8.68 61.16 52.44
C LEU A 188 8.03 59.81 52.79
N SER A 189 7.18 59.76 53.82
CA SER A 189 6.49 58.52 54.20
C SER A 189 5.44 58.08 53.16
N GLY A 190 4.71 59.02 52.55
CA GLY A 190 3.74 58.73 51.49
C GLY A 190 4.39 58.19 50.20
N THR A 191 5.51 58.78 49.78
CA THR A 191 6.27 58.30 48.61
C THR A 191 6.89 56.92 48.84
N LEU A 192 7.43 56.67 50.04
CA LEU A 192 8.02 55.39 50.40
C LEU A 192 6.95 54.27 50.48
N LEU A 193 5.77 54.58 51.04
CA LEU A 193 4.63 53.65 51.05
C LEU A 193 4.15 53.30 49.63
N MET A 194 4.08 54.30 48.74
CA MET A 194 3.68 54.10 47.35
C MET A 194 4.69 53.22 46.59
N LEU A 195 5.99 53.45 46.76
CA LEU A 195 7.05 52.63 46.18
C LEU A 195 7.03 51.19 46.72
N ALA A 196 6.85 51.02 48.04
CA ALA A 196 6.75 49.70 48.66
C ALA A 196 5.53 48.92 48.15
N ALA A 197 4.36 49.56 48.06
CA ALA A 197 3.16 48.95 47.52
C ALA A 197 3.33 48.55 46.05
N ALA A 198 3.90 49.43 45.21
CA ALA A 198 4.19 49.12 43.82
C ALA A 198 5.14 47.91 43.66
N LEU A 199 6.19 47.84 44.48
CA LEU A 199 7.13 46.72 44.47
C LEU A 199 6.45 45.39 44.84
N VAL A 200 5.66 45.37 45.92
CA VAL A 200 4.96 44.16 46.37
C VAL A 200 3.97 43.67 45.32
N ILE A 201 3.17 44.56 44.74
CA ILE A 201 2.23 44.22 43.66
C ILE A 201 3.00 43.66 42.45
N GLY A 202 4.12 44.29 42.06
CA GLY A 202 4.94 43.86 40.93
C GLY A 202 5.52 42.46 41.14
N VAL A 203 6.15 42.21 42.29
CA VAL A 203 6.74 40.90 42.63
C VAL A 203 5.66 39.82 42.71
N PHE A 204 4.53 40.11 43.36
CA PHE A 204 3.42 39.16 43.48
C PHE A 204 2.82 38.81 42.11
N SER A 205 2.66 39.81 41.24
CA SER A 205 2.19 39.62 39.87
C SER A 205 3.15 38.74 39.06
N LEU A 206 4.45 39.02 39.12
CA LEU A 206 5.48 38.22 38.45
C LEU A 206 5.48 36.76 38.93
N TRP A 207 5.36 36.55 40.24
CA TRP A 207 5.28 35.22 40.82
C TRP A 207 4.05 34.44 40.32
N LEU A 208 2.87 35.08 40.28
CA LEU A 208 1.63 34.44 39.83
C LEU A 208 1.70 34.08 38.34
N VAL A 209 2.19 35.00 37.50
CA VAL A 209 2.39 34.76 36.06
C VAL A 209 3.37 33.60 35.83
N ASN A 210 4.51 33.60 36.52
CA ASN A 210 5.50 32.54 36.36
C ASN A 210 4.93 31.16 36.75
N ARG A 211 4.25 31.08 37.90
CA ARG A 211 3.67 29.83 38.43
C ARG A 211 2.51 29.31 37.58
N HIS A 212 1.58 30.17 37.17
CA HIS A 212 0.32 29.75 36.55
C HIS A 212 0.30 29.77 35.02
N LEU A 213 1.21 30.52 34.39
CA LEU A 213 1.33 30.64 32.93
C LEU A 213 2.63 30.00 32.40
N ILE A 214 3.79 30.49 32.85
CA ILE A 214 5.08 30.14 32.23
C ILE A 214 5.44 28.66 32.44
N ILE A 215 5.34 28.14 33.67
CA ILE A 215 5.70 26.74 33.96
C ILE A 215 4.84 25.74 33.15
N PRO A 216 3.48 25.82 33.16
CA PRO A 216 2.65 24.92 32.36
C PRO A 216 2.88 25.03 30.85
N ILE A 217 3.10 26.25 30.34
CA ILE A 217 3.43 26.45 28.91
C ILE A 217 4.74 25.76 28.57
N ARG A 218 5.78 25.89 29.40
CA ARG A 218 7.05 25.19 29.18
C ARG A 218 6.87 23.68 29.18
N HIS A 219 6.07 23.12 30.10
CA HIS A 219 5.78 21.69 30.11
C HIS A 219 5.08 21.24 28.83
N LEU A 220 4.11 22.00 28.32
CA LEU A 220 3.45 21.70 27.05
C LEU A 220 4.39 21.81 25.85
N ILE A 221 5.28 22.82 25.82
CA ILE A 221 6.31 22.95 24.79
C ILE A 221 7.23 21.73 24.81
N THR A 222 7.74 21.34 25.98
CA THR A 222 8.59 20.15 26.12
C THR A 222 7.86 18.89 25.69
N HIS A 223 6.56 18.77 25.99
CA HIS A 223 5.78 17.62 25.55
C HIS A 223 5.60 17.57 24.04
N VAL A 224 5.27 18.70 23.39
CA VAL A 224 5.17 18.77 21.93
C VAL A 224 6.53 18.51 21.27
N ASP A 225 7.62 19.00 21.88
CA ASP A 225 8.98 18.70 21.44
C ASP A 225 9.30 17.20 21.53
N GLN A 226 8.93 16.53 22.63
CA GLN A 226 9.03 15.07 22.76
C GLN A 226 8.25 14.31 21.67
N LEU A 227 7.03 14.76 21.34
CA LEU A 227 6.25 14.19 20.25
C LEU A 227 6.96 14.31 18.90
N SER A 228 7.69 15.41 18.65
CA SER A 228 8.47 15.59 17.42
C SER A 228 9.68 14.65 17.33
N HIS A 229 10.16 14.14 18.46
CA HIS A 229 11.23 13.15 18.54
C HIS A 229 10.72 11.70 18.58
N GLY A 230 9.41 11.46 18.46
CA GLY A 230 8.86 10.10 18.44
C GLY A 230 8.49 9.51 19.80
N GLN A 231 8.57 10.31 20.87
CA GLN A 231 8.32 9.82 22.23
C GLN A 231 6.84 9.88 22.58
N PHE A 232 6.07 8.90 22.10
CA PHE A 232 4.63 8.82 22.35
C PHE A 232 4.28 8.16 23.69
N GLY A 233 5.24 7.76 24.54
CA GLY A 233 4.94 6.94 25.73
C GLY A 233 4.12 7.64 26.82
N GLN A 234 4.25 8.97 26.95
CA GLN A 234 3.70 9.72 28.08
C GLN A 234 2.52 10.58 27.65
N ARG A 235 1.56 10.79 28.57
CA ARG A 235 0.45 11.74 28.40
C ARG A 235 0.66 12.92 29.32
N VAL A 236 0.19 14.10 28.92
CA VAL A 236 0.12 15.25 29.81
C VAL A 236 -1.09 15.09 30.71
N GLU A 237 -0.85 14.81 31.99
CA GLU A 237 -1.89 14.86 33.00
C GLU A 237 -2.26 16.31 33.30
N THR A 238 -3.52 16.67 33.07
CA THR A 238 -4.03 18.00 33.41
C THR A 238 -5.35 17.88 34.15
N SER A 239 -5.47 18.61 35.25
CA SER A 239 -6.73 18.85 35.97
C SER A 239 -7.29 20.25 35.67
N ARG A 240 -6.66 21.00 34.76
CA ARG A 240 -7.04 22.36 34.43
C ARG A 240 -8.23 22.37 33.47
N ALA A 241 -9.18 23.25 33.75
CA ALA A 241 -10.35 23.49 32.89
C ALA A 241 -10.23 24.80 32.08
N ASP A 242 -9.03 25.38 32.02
CA ASP A 242 -8.72 26.60 31.27
C ASP A 242 -8.17 26.29 29.87
N GLU A 243 -7.80 27.33 29.13
CA GLU A 243 -7.27 27.25 27.77
C GLU A 243 -5.99 26.41 27.67
N LEU A 244 -5.16 26.38 28.73
CA LEU A 244 -3.98 25.51 28.80
C LEU A 244 -4.38 24.05 29.03
N GLY A 245 -5.45 23.80 29.79
CA GLY A 245 -6.06 22.47 29.91
C GLY A 245 -6.58 21.95 28.57
N MET A 246 -7.27 22.79 27.80
CA MET A 246 -7.72 22.43 26.44
C MET A 246 -6.53 22.14 25.51
N LEU A 247 -5.45 22.93 25.59
CA LEU A 247 -4.23 22.68 24.80
C LEU A 247 -3.56 21.35 25.18
N ALA A 248 -3.52 20.99 26.46
CA ALA A 248 -3.02 19.70 26.93
C ALA A 248 -3.87 18.52 26.39
N ILE A 249 -5.19 18.66 26.37
CA ILE A 249 -6.09 17.64 25.78
C ILE A 249 -5.82 17.51 24.28
N ALA A 250 -5.72 18.62 23.54
CA ALA A 250 -5.41 18.60 22.11
C ALA A 250 -4.04 17.96 21.81
N ALA A 251 -3.03 18.22 22.65
CA ALA A 251 -1.71 17.58 22.56
C ALA A 251 -1.80 16.06 22.78
N ASN A 252 -2.59 15.61 23.76
CA ASN A 252 -2.84 14.18 23.98
C ASN A 252 -3.57 13.52 22.80
N THR A 253 -4.54 14.20 22.19
CA THR A 253 -5.20 13.70 20.97
C THR A 253 -4.24 13.56 19.81
N LEU A 254 -3.35 14.55 19.60
CA LEU A 254 -2.29 14.47 18.59
C LEU A 254 -1.34 13.29 18.88
N ARG A 255 -0.92 13.12 20.14
CA ARG A 255 -0.10 11.99 20.60
C ARG A 255 -0.76 10.65 20.26
N ASP A 256 -2.04 10.49 20.60
CA ASP A 256 -2.77 9.23 20.38
C ASP A 256 -2.85 8.90 18.89
N PHE A 257 -3.11 9.90 18.04
CA PHE A 257 -3.12 9.76 16.59
C PHE A 257 -1.74 9.38 16.01
N LEU A 258 -0.66 10.02 16.46
CA LEU A 258 0.70 9.69 16.02
C LEU A 258 1.13 8.30 16.48
N ALA A 259 0.80 7.91 17.72
CA ALA A 259 1.07 6.58 18.24
C ALA A 259 0.32 5.51 17.43
N SER A 260 -0.99 5.67 17.18
CA SER A 260 -1.77 4.70 16.41
C SER A 260 -1.30 4.60 14.95
N THR A 261 -0.90 5.72 14.35
CA THR A 261 -0.38 5.75 12.98
C THR A 261 0.96 5.03 12.89
N THR A 262 1.85 5.25 13.87
CA THR A 262 3.16 4.57 13.93
C THR A 262 3.00 3.06 14.11
N GLU A 263 2.09 2.62 14.98
CA GLU A 263 1.76 1.20 15.16
C GLU A 263 1.21 0.59 13.87
N SER A 264 0.28 1.29 13.19
CA SER A 264 -0.29 0.83 11.91
C SER A 264 0.76 0.71 10.80
N LEU A 265 1.71 1.64 10.74
CA LEU A 265 2.83 1.60 9.80
C LEU A 265 3.77 0.42 10.11
N HIS A 266 4.05 0.16 11.39
CA HIS A 266 4.90 -0.95 11.80
C HIS A 266 4.27 -2.30 11.43
N GLN A 267 2.97 -2.49 11.71
CA GLN A 267 2.23 -3.68 11.29
C GLN A 267 2.18 -3.83 9.77
N SER A 268 1.94 -2.75 9.04
CA SER A 268 1.93 -2.77 7.57
C SER A 268 3.30 -3.13 6.99
N SER A 269 4.39 -2.65 7.60
CA SER A 269 5.75 -3.01 7.24
C SER A 269 6.01 -4.50 7.47
N GLY A 270 5.61 -5.06 8.61
CA GLY A 270 5.73 -6.49 8.89
C GLY A 270 4.95 -7.35 7.89
N ASN A 271 3.71 -6.95 7.56
CA ASN A 271 2.91 -7.62 6.53
C ASN A 271 3.58 -7.55 5.15
N LEU A 272 4.21 -6.43 4.81
CA LEU A 272 4.92 -6.24 3.55
C LEU A 272 6.18 -7.13 3.46
N ASP A 273 6.95 -7.26 4.55
CA ASP A 273 8.11 -8.16 4.60
C ASP A 273 7.67 -9.62 4.42
N ASN A 274 6.64 -10.06 5.15
CA ASN A 274 6.07 -11.40 5.02
C ASN A 274 5.57 -11.69 3.60
N ALA A 275 4.76 -10.80 3.02
CA ALA A 275 4.24 -10.95 1.66
C ALA A 275 5.38 -10.98 0.62
N SER A 276 6.43 -10.17 0.80
CA SER A 276 7.61 -10.20 -0.07
C SER A 276 8.37 -11.52 0.02
N GLY A 277 8.46 -12.11 1.22
CA GLY A 277 9.05 -13.43 1.44
C GLY A 277 8.25 -14.54 0.77
N GLU A 278 6.92 -14.52 0.90
CA GLU A 278 6.04 -15.47 0.20
C GLU A 278 6.15 -15.35 -1.32
N LEU A 279 6.12 -14.13 -1.87
CA LEU A 279 6.29 -13.91 -3.31
C LEU A 279 7.64 -14.43 -3.81
N ASN A 280 8.72 -14.24 -3.05
CA ASN A 280 10.02 -14.79 -3.39
C ASN A 280 10.02 -16.32 -3.40
N ALA A 281 9.41 -16.95 -2.39
CA ALA A 281 9.29 -18.41 -2.31
C ALA A 281 8.40 -18.99 -3.43
N ILE A 282 7.34 -18.29 -3.83
CA ILE A 282 6.49 -18.65 -4.97
C ILE A 282 7.29 -18.51 -6.27
N ALA A 283 8.02 -17.42 -6.44
CA ALA A 283 8.82 -17.19 -7.63
C ALA A 283 9.92 -18.25 -7.80
N SER A 284 10.63 -18.62 -6.74
CA SER A 284 11.62 -19.71 -6.77
C SER A 284 11.00 -21.05 -7.17
N ARG A 285 9.82 -21.40 -6.62
CA ARG A 285 9.08 -22.59 -7.04
C ARG A 285 8.63 -22.54 -8.50
N MET A 286 8.23 -21.37 -8.99
CA MET A 286 7.92 -21.20 -10.41
C MET A 286 9.15 -21.35 -11.30
N THR A 287 10.34 -20.88 -10.89
CA THR A 287 11.58 -21.12 -11.64
C THR A 287 11.86 -22.62 -11.80
N GLU A 288 11.73 -23.39 -10.71
CA GLU A 288 11.87 -24.85 -10.75
C GLU A 288 10.83 -25.48 -11.70
N GLY A 289 9.57 -25.06 -11.59
CA GLY A 289 8.48 -25.55 -12.45
C GLY A 289 8.70 -25.23 -13.93
N VAL A 290 9.20 -24.04 -14.28
CA VAL A 290 9.52 -23.65 -15.65
C VAL A 290 10.67 -24.49 -16.20
N ASN A 291 11.73 -24.72 -15.41
CA ASN A 291 12.83 -25.60 -15.82
C ASN A 291 12.37 -27.04 -16.07
N GLU A 292 11.52 -27.58 -15.18
CA GLU A 292 10.95 -28.91 -15.36
C GLU A 292 10.05 -28.97 -16.60
N GLN A 293 9.25 -27.92 -16.84
CA GLN A 293 8.43 -27.81 -18.05
C GLN A 293 9.28 -27.81 -19.32
N PHE A 294 10.42 -27.08 -19.35
CA PHE A 294 11.36 -27.10 -20.47
C PHE A 294 11.87 -28.52 -20.74
N GLN A 295 12.33 -29.22 -19.71
CA GLN A 295 12.85 -30.60 -19.84
C GLN A 295 11.78 -31.57 -20.37
N ARG A 296 10.56 -31.50 -19.85
CA ARG A 296 9.45 -32.34 -20.34
C ARG A 296 9.08 -32.00 -21.78
N THR A 297 9.06 -30.71 -22.14
CA THR A 297 8.71 -30.26 -23.50
C THR A 297 9.74 -30.76 -24.51
N ASP A 298 11.03 -30.67 -24.18
CA ASP A 298 12.13 -31.17 -25.01
C ASP A 298 12.06 -32.70 -25.21
N GLN A 299 11.75 -33.44 -24.14
CA GLN A 299 11.54 -34.89 -24.22
C GLN A 299 10.36 -35.26 -25.13
N VAL A 300 9.22 -34.55 -25.00
CA VAL A 300 8.07 -34.79 -25.87
C VAL A 300 8.39 -34.41 -27.32
N ALA A 301 9.15 -33.33 -27.56
CA ALA A 301 9.56 -32.94 -28.91
C ALA A 301 10.42 -34.02 -29.56
N THR A 302 11.36 -34.58 -28.81
CA THR A 302 12.17 -35.73 -29.25
C THR A 302 11.28 -36.94 -29.57
N ALA A 303 10.32 -37.26 -28.70
CA ALA A 303 9.39 -38.37 -28.92
C ALA A 303 8.51 -38.16 -30.18
N MET A 304 8.07 -36.92 -30.45
CA MET A 304 7.30 -36.59 -31.66
C MET A 304 8.12 -36.72 -32.93
N HIS A 305 9.40 -36.31 -32.90
CA HIS A 305 10.32 -36.56 -34.01
C HIS A 305 10.51 -38.06 -34.28
N GLN A 306 10.69 -38.86 -33.22
CA GLN A 306 10.77 -40.31 -33.36
C GLN A 306 9.47 -40.91 -33.90
N MET A 307 8.31 -40.45 -33.39
CA MET A 307 7.00 -40.90 -33.86
C MET A 307 6.80 -40.62 -35.35
N SER A 308 7.14 -39.40 -35.79
CA SER A 308 7.07 -39.00 -37.20
C SER A 308 7.95 -39.90 -38.09
N ALA A 309 9.19 -40.16 -37.67
CA ALA A 309 10.10 -41.04 -38.40
C ALA A 309 9.58 -42.49 -38.45
N THR A 310 9.06 -43.01 -37.34
CA THR A 310 8.48 -44.36 -37.31
C THR A 310 7.21 -44.48 -38.15
N ALA A 311 6.36 -43.45 -38.19
CA ALA A 311 5.17 -43.43 -39.03
C ALA A 311 5.55 -43.43 -40.52
N GLN A 312 6.57 -42.67 -40.93
CA GLN A 312 7.09 -42.72 -42.31
C GLN A 312 7.64 -44.10 -42.67
N GLU A 313 8.37 -44.75 -41.77
CA GLU A 313 8.84 -46.14 -41.96
C GLU A 313 7.67 -47.12 -42.10
N VAL A 314 6.63 -47.00 -41.28
CA VAL A 314 5.41 -47.83 -41.38
C VAL A 314 4.69 -47.61 -42.71
N ALA A 315 4.55 -46.37 -43.17
CA ALA A 315 3.96 -46.06 -44.47
C ALA A 315 4.77 -46.71 -45.62
N ARG A 316 6.10 -46.60 -45.57
CA ARG A 316 7.00 -47.25 -46.53
C ARG A 316 6.84 -48.76 -46.54
N HIS A 317 6.85 -49.40 -45.36
CA HIS A 317 6.69 -50.85 -45.26
C HIS A 317 5.32 -51.34 -45.71
N ALA A 318 4.27 -50.57 -45.44
CA ALA A 318 2.93 -50.87 -45.93
C ALA A 318 2.88 -50.79 -47.47
N ALA A 319 3.52 -49.79 -48.08
CA ALA A 319 3.64 -49.69 -49.54
C ALA A 319 4.44 -50.86 -50.15
N GLU A 320 5.56 -51.24 -49.54
CA GLU A 320 6.36 -52.42 -49.94
C GLU A 320 5.54 -53.71 -49.84
N ALA A 321 4.78 -53.88 -48.76
CA ALA A 321 3.92 -55.05 -48.55
C ALA A 321 2.74 -55.07 -49.54
N ALA A 322 2.19 -53.91 -49.93
CA ALA A 322 1.18 -53.82 -50.98
C ALA A 322 1.74 -54.24 -52.35
N HIS A 323 2.98 -53.84 -52.69
CA HIS A 323 3.66 -54.30 -53.89
C HIS A 323 3.90 -55.82 -53.89
N ALA A 324 4.39 -56.37 -52.78
CA ALA A 324 4.57 -57.82 -52.65
C ALA A 324 3.24 -58.59 -52.76
N ALA A 325 2.13 -57.99 -52.30
CA ALA A 325 0.79 -58.54 -52.50
C ALA A 325 0.38 -58.51 -53.99
N ASP A 326 0.61 -57.41 -54.72
CA ASP A 326 0.34 -57.37 -56.17
C ASP A 326 1.13 -58.45 -56.93
N ASP A 327 2.42 -58.65 -56.62
CA ASP A 327 3.25 -59.70 -57.23
C ASP A 327 2.73 -61.13 -56.93
N ALA A 328 2.21 -61.34 -55.72
CA ALA A 328 1.61 -62.61 -55.31
C ALA A 328 0.26 -62.87 -56.01
N ASP A 329 -0.56 -61.82 -56.22
CA ASP A 329 -1.82 -61.92 -56.98
C ASP A 329 -1.53 -62.31 -58.43
N ASP A 330 -0.58 -61.62 -59.08
CA ASP A 330 -0.19 -61.93 -60.46
C ASP A 330 0.33 -63.37 -60.60
N SER A 331 1.15 -63.82 -59.65
CA SER A 331 1.65 -65.20 -59.60
C SER A 331 0.53 -66.23 -59.42
N ALA A 332 -0.43 -65.96 -58.53
CA ALA A 332 -1.57 -66.85 -58.29
C ALA A 332 -2.52 -66.88 -59.51
N ARG A 333 -2.77 -65.75 -60.16
CA ARG A 333 -3.55 -65.65 -61.41
C ARG A 333 -2.88 -66.39 -62.55
N GLN A 334 -1.56 -66.28 -62.68
CA GLN A 334 -0.80 -67.03 -63.68
C GLN A 334 -0.85 -68.54 -63.39
N GLY A 335 -0.70 -68.95 -62.13
CA GLY A 335 -0.91 -70.33 -61.70
C GLY A 335 -2.31 -70.85 -62.06
N GLY A 336 -3.35 -70.03 -61.86
CA GLY A 336 -4.72 -70.36 -62.21
C GLY A 336 -4.90 -70.64 -63.71
N LYS A 337 -4.28 -69.81 -64.58
CA LYS A 337 -4.26 -70.05 -66.04
C LYS A 337 -3.56 -71.36 -66.39
N VAL A 338 -2.45 -71.69 -65.73
CA VAL A 338 -1.74 -72.95 -65.94
C VAL A 338 -2.60 -74.16 -65.53
N MET A 339 -3.31 -74.08 -64.39
CA MET A 339 -4.26 -75.12 -63.97
C MET A 339 -5.38 -75.30 -65.00
N GLN A 340 -5.96 -74.20 -65.51
CA GLN A 340 -7.01 -74.25 -66.53
C GLN A 340 -6.52 -74.87 -67.85
N SER A 341 -5.31 -74.51 -68.28
CA SER A 341 -4.66 -75.15 -69.43
C SER A 341 -4.40 -76.63 -69.19
N THR A 342 -4.05 -77.03 -67.97
CA THR A 342 -3.78 -78.42 -67.61
C THR A 342 -5.05 -79.25 -67.63
N ILE A 343 -6.19 -78.70 -67.15
CA ILE A 343 -7.51 -79.33 -67.26
C ILE A 343 -7.87 -79.58 -68.73
N ALA A 344 -7.63 -78.61 -69.62
CA ALA A 344 -7.86 -78.78 -71.06
C ALA A 344 -7.02 -79.93 -71.63
N THR A 345 -5.72 -79.96 -71.34
CA THR A 345 -4.81 -81.03 -71.80
C THR A 345 -5.23 -82.42 -71.30
N ILE A 346 -5.64 -82.54 -70.03
CA ILE A 346 -6.11 -83.83 -69.48
C ILE A 346 -7.45 -84.24 -70.13
N THR A 347 -8.31 -83.27 -70.44
CA THR A 347 -9.58 -83.52 -71.14
C THR A 347 -9.34 -84.03 -72.56
N ASP A 348 -8.41 -83.44 -73.29
CA ASP A 348 -8.00 -83.90 -74.62
C ASP A 348 -7.38 -85.29 -74.55
N MET A 349 -6.50 -85.53 -73.57
CA MET A 349 -5.90 -86.84 -73.30
C MET A 349 -6.96 -87.91 -73.02
N ARG A 350 -8.01 -87.58 -72.27
CA ARG A 350 -9.14 -88.49 -72.04
C ARG A 350 -9.85 -88.85 -73.34
N GLY A 351 -9.99 -87.91 -74.27
CA GLY A 351 -10.52 -88.15 -75.61
C GLY A 351 -9.65 -89.13 -76.42
N GLU A 352 -8.33 -88.93 -76.42
CA GLU A 352 -7.37 -89.82 -77.08
C GLU A 352 -7.34 -91.24 -76.48
N ILE A 353 -7.42 -91.34 -75.15
CA ILE A 353 -7.52 -92.63 -74.44
C ILE A 353 -8.80 -93.36 -74.85
N ALA A 354 -9.94 -92.65 -74.91
CA ALA A 354 -11.22 -93.23 -75.32
C ALA A 354 -11.19 -93.74 -76.78
N ASN A 355 -10.57 -92.97 -77.68
CA ASN A 355 -10.37 -93.38 -79.07
C ASN A 355 -9.46 -94.62 -79.17
N THR A 356 -8.34 -94.63 -78.45
CA THR A 356 -7.42 -95.79 -78.39
C THR A 356 -8.13 -97.03 -77.84
N ALA A 357 -8.99 -96.87 -76.84
CA ALA A 357 -9.82 -97.95 -76.29
C ALA A 357 -10.71 -98.58 -77.37
N GLU A 358 -11.29 -97.77 -78.24
CA GLU A 358 -12.12 -98.23 -79.35
C GLU A 358 -11.32 -99.03 -80.38
N VAL A 359 -10.13 -98.55 -80.76
CA VAL A 359 -9.24 -99.24 -81.69
C VAL A 359 -8.81 -100.60 -81.15
N ILE A 360 -8.44 -100.69 -79.87
CA ILE A 360 -8.05 -101.96 -79.25
C ILE A 360 -9.24 -102.92 -79.15
N ARG A 361 -10.44 -102.45 -78.81
CA ARG A 361 -11.66 -103.29 -78.81
C ARG A 361 -11.98 -103.85 -80.20
N ARG A 362 -11.76 -103.05 -81.26
CA ARG A 362 -11.91 -103.54 -82.64
C ARG A 362 -10.85 -104.62 -82.96
N LEU A 363 -9.59 -104.41 -82.55
CA LEU A 363 -8.53 -105.41 -82.72
C LEU A 363 -8.82 -106.73 -81.98
N GLU A 364 -9.34 -106.66 -80.75
CA GLU A 364 -9.79 -107.83 -80.00
C GLU A 364 -10.88 -108.61 -80.77
N ALA A 365 -11.91 -107.90 -81.25
CA ALA A 365 -13.00 -108.49 -82.01
C ALA A 365 -12.53 -109.12 -83.32
N ASP A 366 -11.67 -108.44 -84.08
CA ASP A 366 -11.10 -108.94 -85.34
C ASP A 366 -10.19 -110.15 -85.11
N SER A 367 -9.37 -110.13 -84.06
CA SER A 367 -8.53 -111.27 -83.67
C SER A 367 -9.39 -112.49 -83.30
N GLY A 368 -10.51 -112.29 -82.60
CA GLY A 368 -11.50 -113.34 -82.33
C GLY A 368 -12.17 -113.92 -83.57
N ARG A 369 -12.39 -113.09 -84.60
CA ARG A 369 -12.89 -113.57 -85.90
C ARG A 369 -11.83 -114.41 -86.62
N ILE A 370 -10.56 -113.98 -86.60
CA ILE A 370 -9.45 -114.73 -87.19
C ILE A 370 -9.30 -116.09 -86.48
N GLY A 371 -9.35 -116.13 -85.14
CA GLY A 371 -9.29 -117.37 -84.37
C GLY A 371 -10.34 -118.40 -84.81
N LYS A 372 -11.60 -117.97 -84.99
CA LYS A 372 -12.68 -118.83 -85.52
C LYS A 372 -12.40 -119.34 -86.94
N VAL A 373 -11.82 -118.51 -87.80
CA VAL A 373 -11.45 -118.92 -89.16
C VAL A 373 -10.33 -119.97 -89.11
N LEU A 374 -9.34 -119.81 -88.23
CA LEU A 374 -8.26 -120.77 -88.05
C LEU A 374 -8.74 -122.12 -87.51
N GLU A 375 -9.73 -122.14 -86.60
CA GLU A 375 -10.38 -123.38 -86.16
C GLU A 375 -11.04 -124.13 -87.32
N VAL A 376 -11.71 -123.41 -88.23
CA VAL A 376 -12.30 -124.01 -89.44
C VAL A 376 -11.21 -124.55 -90.37
N ILE A 377 -10.13 -123.81 -90.61
CA ILE A 377 -9.02 -124.27 -91.47
C ILE A 377 -8.33 -125.49 -90.86
N ARG A 378 -8.10 -125.50 -89.55
CA ARG A 378 -7.56 -126.65 -88.83
C ARG A 378 -8.49 -127.86 -88.96
N GLY A 379 -9.80 -127.66 -88.80
CA GLY A 379 -10.80 -128.71 -89.03
C GLY A 379 -10.76 -129.27 -90.46
N ILE A 380 -10.61 -128.40 -91.48
CA ILE A 380 -10.44 -128.82 -92.88
C ILE A 380 -9.12 -129.58 -93.07
N ALA A 381 -8.02 -129.13 -92.46
CA ALA A 381 -6.72 -129.80 -92.54
C ALA A 381 -6.76 -131.19 -91.88
N GLU A 382 -7.40 -131.33 -90.72
CA GLU A 382 -7.61 -132.62 -90.04
C GLU A 382 -8.50 -133.56 -90.87
N GLN A 383 -9.59 -133.04 -91.45
CA GLN A 383 -10.44 -133.81 -92.39
C GLN A 383 -9.66 -134.23 -93.63
N THR A 384 -8.84 -133.35 -94.20
CA THR A 384 -8.01 -133.62 -95.38
C THR A 384 -6.94 -134.66 -95.07
N ASN A 385 -6.32 -134.60 -93.89
CA ASN A 385 -5.38 -135.61 -93.40
C ASN A 385 -6.05 -136.99 -93.23
N LEU A 386 -7.28 -137.03 -92.72
CA LEU A 386 -8.07 -138.27 -92.60
C LEU A 386 -8.44 -138.85 -93.97
N LEU A 387 -8.91 -138.00 -94.90
CA LEU A 387 -9.22 -138.38 -96.29
C LEU A 387 -7.98 -138.92 -97.01
N ALA A 388 -6.84 -138.23 -96.87
CA ALA A 388 -5.57 -138.62 -97.45
C ALA A 388 -5.07 -139.95 -96.88
N ARG A 389 -5.20 -140.16 -95.56
CA ARG A 389 -4.89 -141.45 -94.92
C ARG A 389 -5.77 -142.58 -95.45
N ASN A 390 -7.07 -142.35 -95.61
CA ASN A 390 -7.98 -143.35 -96.19
C ASN A 390 -7.64 -143.64 -97.66
N ALA A 391 -7.27 -142.61 -98.44
CA ALA A 391 -6.81 -142.77 -99.82
C ALA A 391 -5.48 -143.53 -99.92
N ALA A 392 -4.53 -143.29 -99.01
CA ALA A 392 -3.27 -144.02 -98.94
C ALA A 392 -3.48 -145.50 -98.58
N ILE A 393 -4.41 -145.80 -97.66
CA ILE A 393 -4.81 -147.17 -97.33
C ILE A 393 -5.39 -147.88 -98.56
N GLU A 394 -6.32 -147.24 -99.28
CA GLU A 394 -6.95 -147.85 -100.45
C GLU A 394 -5.97 -147.99 -101.63
N ALA A 395 -5.03 -147.06 -101.79
CA ALA A 395 -3.94 -147.14 -102.76
C ALA A 395 -2.97 -148.31 -102.44
N ALA A 396 -2.66 -148.56 -101.17
CA ALA A 396 -1.89 -149.73 -100.74
C ALA A 396 -2.65 -151.05 -101.01
N ARG A 397 -3.99 -151.01 -100.92
CA ARG A 397 -4.87 -152.15 -101.20
C ARG A 397 -4.93 -152.53 -102.68
N ALA A 398 -4.71 -151.56 -103.59
CA ALA A 398 -4.69 -151.75 -105.04
C ALA A 398 -3.35 -152.28 -105.61
N GLY A 399 -2.33 -152.50 -104.76
CA GLY A 399 -1.03 -153.06 -105.17
C GLY A 399 -0.27 -152.19 -106.18
N GLU A 400 0.36 -152.80 -107.19
CA GLU A 400 1.20 -152.10 -108.19
C GLU A 400 0.44 -151.01 -108.98
N GLN A 401 -0.88 -151.15 -109.18
CA GLN A 401 -1.70 -150.15 -109.89
C GLN A 401 -1.96 -148.89 -109.04
N GLY A 402 -1.80 -148.96 -107.72
CA GLY A 402 -2.05 -147.88 -106.77
C GLY A 402 -0.85 -146.98 -106.46
N ARG A 403 0.36 -147.31 -106.95
CA ARG A 403 1.61 -146.60 -106.58
C ARG A 403 1.57 -145.09 -106.82
N GLY A 404 1.05 -144.65 -107.97
CA GLY A 404 0.94 -143.22 -108.28
C GLY A 404 -0.04 -142.49 -107.35
N PHE A 405 -1.17 -143.13 -107.02
CA PHE A 405 -2.16 -142.59 -106.08
C PHE A 405 -1.64 -142.58 -104.64
N ALA A 406 -0.85 -143.57 -104.23
CA ALA A 406 -0.24 -143.62 -102.90
C ALA A 406 0.71 -142.44 -102.67
N VAL A 407 1.53 -142.08 -103.67
CA VAL A 407 2.45 -140.92 -103.58
C VAL A 407 1.67 -139.61 -103.46
N VAL A 408 0.61 -139.44 -104.26
CA VAL A 408 -0.25 -138.23 -104.16
C VAL A 408 -0.98 -138.19 -102.82
N ALA A 409 -1.46 -139.31 -102.31
CA ALA A 409 -2.13 -139.37 -101.01
C ALA A 409 -1.18 -139.04 -99.86
N ASP A 410 0.07 -139.51 -99.87
CA ASP A 410 1.08 -139.15 -98.87
C ASP A 410 1.52 -137.68 -98.97
N GLU A 411 1.59 -137.10 -100.18
CA GLU A 411 1.87 -135.68 -100.38
C GLU A 411 0.73 -134.80 -99.85
N VAL A 412 -0.53 -135.18 -100.12
CA VAL A 412 -1.72 -134.50 -99.56
C VAL A 412 -1.78 -134.65 -98.04
N ARG A 413 -1.42 -135.82 -97.50
CA ARG A 413 -1.33 -136.05 -96.04
C ARG A 413 -0.28 -135.14 -95.41
N THR A 414 0.90 -135.06 -96.02
CA THR A 414 2.00 -134.20 -95.55
C THR A 414 1.62 -132.72 -95.64
N LEU A 415 0.96 -132.28 -96.71
CA LEU A 415 0.46 -130.92 -96.87
C LEU A 415 -0.62 -130.58 -95.84
N ALA A 416 -1.55 -131.50 -95.59
CA ALA A 416 -2.59 -131.35 -94.57
C ALA A 416 -2.00 -131.27 -93.16
N GLN A 417 -0.99 -132.10 -92.84
CA GLN A 417 -0.27 -132.03 -91.57
C GLN A 417 0.48 -130.70 -91.41
N ARG A 418 1.21 -130.24 -92.44
CA ARG A 418 1.86 -128.93 -92.44
C ARG A 418 0.86 -127.77 -92.30
N THR A 419 -0.32 -127.88 -92.93
CA THR A 419 -1.40 -126.89 -92.79
C THR A 419 -1.93 -126.87 -91.36
N ALA A 420 -2.15 -128.03 -90.74
CA ALA A 420 -2.58 -128.13 -89.35
C ALA A 420 -1.53 -127.54 -88.38
N GLU A 421 -0.24 -127.86 -88.57
CA GLU A 421 0.88 -127.31 -87.81
C GLU A 421 0.95 -125.77 -87.94
N SER A 422 0.93 -125.23 -89.17
CA SER A 422 0.92 -123.77 -89.39
C SER A 422 -0.34 -123.09 -88.82
N THR A 423 -1.53 -123.70 -88.91
CA THR A 423 -2.72 -123.15 -88.26
C THR A 423 -2.61 -123.14 -86.74
N ALA A 424 -1.95 -124.13 -86.13
CA ALA A 424 -1.71 -124.16 -84.69
C ALA A 424 -0.74 -123.05 -84.26
N GLU A 425 0.34 -122.83 -85.01
CA GLU A 425 1.26 -121.71 -84.80
C GLU A 425 0.57 -120.35 -84.92
N ILE A 426 -0.23 -120.14 -85.98
CA ILE A 426 -0.98 -118.89 -86.14
C ILE A 426 -2.02 -118.73 -85.02
N ASN A 427 -2.68 -119.81 -84.59
CA ASN A 427 -3.63 -119.74 -83.48
C ASN A 427 -2.94 -119.31 -82.18
N GLN A 428 -1.72 -119.80 -81.91
CA GLN A 428 -0.90 -119.34 -80.77
C GLN A 428 -0.53 -117.85 -80.88
N ILE A 429 -0.22 -117.35 -82.08
CA ILE A 429 0.00 -115.92 -82.32
C ILE A 429 -1.28 -115.13 -82.05
N ILE A 430 -2.43 -115.59 -82.53
CA ILE A 430 -3.73 -114.93 -82.30
C ILE A 430 -4.11 -114.91 -80.82
N ASP A 431 -3.90 -116.00 -80.09
CA ASP A 431 -4.12 -116.06 -78.63
C ASP A 431 -3.23 -115.05 -77.89
N THR A 432 -1.98 -114.90 -78.33
CA THR A 432 -1.06 -113.88 -77.82
C THR A 432 -1.55 -112.46 -78.13
N VAL A 433 -2.06 -112.21 -79.35
CA VAL A 433 -2.63 -110.91 -79.73
C VAL A 433 -3.90 -110.60 -78.93
N GLN A 434 -4.78 -111.57 -78.72
CA GLN A 434 -6.00 -111.41 -77.90
C GLN A 434 -5.66 -111.10 -76.45
N THR A 435 -4.74 -111.86 -75.86
CA THR A 435 -4.25 -111.60 -74.50
C THR A 435 -3.59 -110.22 -74.40
N GLY A 436 -2.81 -109.83 -75.40
CA GLY A 436 -2.21 -108.50 -75.51
C GLY A 436 -3.25 -107.39 -75.59
N ALA A 437 -4.30 -107.55 -76.40
CA ALA A 437 -5.40 -106.61 -76.54
C ALA A 437 -6.19 -106.45 -75.23
N LEU A 438 -6.52 -107.55 -74.55
CA LEU A 438 -7.17 -107.52 -73.23
C LEU A 438 -6.34 -106.77 -72.18
N ASN A 439 -5.04 -107.02 -72.14
CA ASN A 439 -4.13 -106.30 -71.24
C ASN A 439 -4.06 -104.80 -71.59
N ALA A 440 -4.07 -104.46 -72.88
CA ALA A 440 -4.11 -103.07 -73.33
C ALA A 440 -5.42 -102.37 -72.93
N VAL A 441 -6.59 -103.03 -73.03
CA VAL A 441 -7.87 -102.47 -72.55
C VAL A 441 -7.80 -102.17 -71.05
N ARG A 442 -7.30 -103.10 -70.22
CA ARG A 442 -7.15 -102.87 -68.78
C ARG A 442 -6.22 -101.69 -68.46
N ALA A 443 -5.12 -101.57 -69.18
CA ALA A 443 -4.19 -100.45 -69.02
C ALA A 443 -4.85 -99.11 -69.40
N ILE A 444 -5.66 -99.10 -70.45
CA ILE A 444 -6.44 -97.94 -70.91
C ILE A 444 -7.51 -97.53 -69.89
N GLU A 445 -8.27 -98.48 -69.33
CA GLU A 445 -9.25 -98.21 -68.27
C GLU A 445 -8.59 -97.61 -67.02
N SER A 446 -7.44 -98.17 -66.62
CA SER A 446 -6.64 -97.61 -65.52
C SER A 446 -6.12 -96.20 -65.85
N GLY A 447 -5.66 -95.96 -67.09
CA GLY A 447 -5.25 -94.64 -67.56
C GLY A 447 -6.38 -93.61 -67.54
N GLN A 448 -7.59 -94.01 -67.91
CA GLN A 448 -8.78 -93.17 -67.84
C GLN A 448 -9.10 -92.79 -66.39
N GLN A 449 -9.12 -93.76 -65.47
CA GLN A 449 -9.38 -93.49 -64.05
C GLN A 449 -8.34 -92.55 -63.44
N ARG A 450 -7.05 -92.72 -63.77
CA ARG A 450 -5.97 -91.83 -63.31
C ARG A 450 -6.12 -90.42 -63.88
N SER A 451 -6.59 -90.29 -65.12
CA SER A 451 -6.85 -88.99 -65.75
C SER A 451 -8.00 -88.25 -65.05
N GLU A 452 -9.08 -88.97 -64.71
CA GLU A 452 -10.20 -88.41 -63.92
C GLU A 452 -9.75 -87.92 -62.54
N GLN A 453 -8.93 -88.70 -61.84
CA GLN A 453 -8.31 -88.26 -60.58
C GLN A 453 -7.45 -87.01 -60.78
N GLY A 454 -6.67 -86.96 -61.86
CA GLY A 454 -5.86 -85.80 -62.23
C GLY A 454 -6.68 -84.54 -62.42
N VAL A 455 -7.82 -84.62 -63.13
CA VAL A 455 -8.74 -83.47 -63.30
C VAL A 455 -9.25 -82.96 -61.97
N THR A 456 -9.72 -83.85 -61.08
CA THR A 456 -10.22 -83.46 -59.75
C THR A 456 -9.15 -82.71 -58.96
N GLN A 457 -7.92 -83.24 -58.92
CA GLN A 457 -6.84 -82.64 -58.15
C GLN A 457 -6.37 -81.29 -58.70
N VAL A 458 -6.32 -81.13 -60.03
CA VAL A 458 -6.01 -79.83 -60.67
C VAL A 458 -7.14 -78.83 -60.46
N THR A 459 -8.40 -79.28 -60.45
CA THR A 459 -9.56 -78.42 -60.17
C THR A 459 -9.53 -77.89 -58.72
N GLU A 460 -9.22 -78.76 -57.76
CA GLU A 460 -9.02 -78.35 -56.36
C GLU A 460 -7.85 -77.37 -56.22
N ALA A 461 -6.72 -77.61 -56.89
CA ALA A 461 -5.59 -76.69 -56.91
C ALA A 461 -5.97 -75.31 -57.50
N GLY A 462 -6.78 -75.29 -58.57
CA GLY A 462 -7.31 -74.06 -59.16
C GLY A 462 -8.20 -73.28 -58.19
N ALA A 463 -9.09 -73.96 -57.46
CA ALA A 463 -9.92 -73.33 -56.44
C ALA A 463 -9.10 -72.76 -55.27
N MET A 464 -8.01 -73.44 -54.87
CA MET A 464 -7.09 -72.93 -53.86
C MET A 464 -6.36 -71.66 -54.31
N LEU A 465 -5.94 -71.58 -55.57
CA LEU A 465 -5.36 -70.37 -56.14
C LEU A 465 -6.34 -69.19 -56.15
N GLN A 466 -7.62 -69.43 -56.45
CA GLN A 466 -8.66 -68.38 -56.35
C GLN A 466 -8.88 -67.88 -54.92
N ARG A 467 -8.74 -68.76 -53.91
CA ARG A 467 -8.79 -68.34 -52.51
C ARG A 467 -7.56 -67.51 -52.12
N ILE A 468 -6.40 -67.85 -52.67
CA ILE A 468 -5.16 -67.07 -52.47
C ILE A 468 -5.32 -65.67 -53.06
N THR A 469 -5.80 -65.52 -54.30
CA THR A 469 -6.01 -64.19 -54.91
C THR A 469 -6.94 -63.32 -54.06
N GLY A 470 -8.06 -63.86 -53.57
CA GLY A 470 -8.96 -63.10 -52.70
C GLY A 470 -8.36 -62.71 -51.35
N ALA A 471 -7.51 -63.56 -50.76
CA ALA A 471 -6.80 -63.23 -49.52
C ALA A 471 -5.72 -62.15 -49.75
N VAL A 472 -5.02 -62.21 -50.90
CA VAL A 472 -4.00 -61.25 -51.30
C VAL A 472 -4.60 -59.86 -51.59
N GLU A 473 -5.77 -59.80 -52.25
CA GLU A 473 -6.52 -58.55 -52.43
C GLU A 473 -6.83 -57.88 -51.08
N ALA A 474 -7.30 -58.67 -50.10
CA ALA A 474 -7.57 -58.14 -48.76
C ALA A 474 -6.30 -57.62 -48.05
N ILE A 475 -5.15 -58.29 -48.23
CA ILE A 475 -3.85 -57.83 -47.70
C ILE A 475 -3.46 -56.49 -48.34
N ARG A 476 -3.61 -56.36 -49.66
CA ARG A 476 -3.29 -55.13 -50.38
C ARG A 476 -4.13 -53.95 -49.89
N ASP A 477 -5.43 -54.18 -49.69
CA ASP A 477 -6.35 -53.14 -49.20
C ASP A 477 -6.04 -52.75 -47.75
N MET A 478 -5.69 -53.72 -46.90
CA MET A 478 -5.20 -53.47 -45.54
C MET A 478 -3.95 -52.61 -45.53
N ASN A 479 -2.97 -52.93 -46.39
CA ASN A 479 -1.73 -52.17 -46.49
C ASN A 479 -1.96 -50.73 -46.96
N ARG A 480 -2.91 -50.49 -47.88
CA ARG A 480 -3.31 -49.12 -48.24
C ARG A 480 -3.87 -48.34 -47.06
N GLN A 481 -4.70 -48.96 -46.24
CA GLN A 481 -5.24 -48.33 -45.03
C GLN A 481 -4.14 -48.05 -44.00
N ILE A 482 -3.21 -48.98 -43.80
CA ILE A 482 -2.06 -48.79 -42.89
C ILE A 482 -1.19 -47.62 -43.37
N ALA A 483 -0.90 -47.53 -44.67
CA ALA A 483 -0.14 -46.41 -45.24
C ALA A 483 -0.84 -45.07 -44.99
N THR A 484 -2.15 -45.00 -45.24
CA THR A 484 -2.96 -43.78 -45.01
C THR A 484 -2.96 -43.38 -43.52
N ALA A 485 -3.17 -44.34 -42.63
CA ALA A 485 -3.16 -44.09 -41.18
C ALA A 485 -1.78 -43.63 -40.69
N ALA A 486 -0.70 -44.16 -41.28
CA ALA A 486 0.66 -43.73 -40.96
C ALA A 486 0.96 -42.31 -41.46
N GLU A 487 0.47 -41.92 -42.65
CA GLU A 487 0.56 -40.53 -43.13
C GLU A 487 -0.21 -39.55 -42.21
N GLU A 488 -1.40 -39.93 -41.74
CA GLU A 488 -2.16 -39.15 -40.75
C GLU A 488 -1.37 -39.01 -39.43
N GLN A 489 -0.74 -40.08 -38.95
CA GLN A 489 0.12 -40.04 -37.77
C GLN A 489 1.31 -39.09 -37.94
N THR A 490 1.93 -39.04 -39.12
CA THR A 490 2.98 -38.07 -39.43
C THR A 490 2.45 -36.64 -39.33
N SER A 491 1.30 -36.34 -39.93
CA SER A 491 0.68 -35.01 -39.85
C SER A 491 0.38 -34.61 -38.40
N VAL A 492 -0.16 -35.53 -37.60
CA VAL A 492 -0.44 -35.27 -36.17
C VAL A 492 0.85 -35.05 -35.38
N ALA A 493 1.91 -35.81 -35.66
CA ALA A 493 3.21 -35.62 -35.02
C ALA A 493 3.80 -34.22 -35.31
N GLU A 494 3.68 -33.75 -36.56
CA GLU A 494 4.10 -32.41 -36.96
C GLU A 494 3.28 -31.31 -36.27
N ASP A 495 1.96 -31.50 -36.15
CA ASP A 495 1.07 -30.57 -35.43
C ASP A 495 1.44 -30.46 -33.95
N ILE A 496 1.69 -31.58 -33.28
CA ILE A 496 2.12 -31.57 -31.88
C ILE A 496 3.51 -30.91 -31.78
N SER A 497 4.44 -31.18 -32.72
CA SER A 497 5.76 -30.52 -32.75
C SER A 497 5.65 -28.98 -32.85
N ARG A 498 4.71 -28.48 -33.67
CA ARG A 498 4.39 -27.04 -33.72
C ARG A 498 3.87 -26.51 -32.39
N ASN A 499 2.94 -27.22 -31.75
CA ASN A 499 2.41 -26.83 -30.43
C ASN A 499 3.49 -26.83 -29.34
N LEU A 500 4.47 -27.75 -29.40
CA LEU A 500 5.60 -27.78 -28.46
C LEU A 500 6.52 -26.57 -28.61
N THR A 501 6.65 -26.04 -29.83
CA THR A 501 7.38 -24.78 -30.08
C THR A 501 6.67 -23.61 -29.39
N GLU A 502 5.33 -23.55 -29.46
CA GLU A 502 4.54 -22.54 -28.75
C GLU A 502 4.63 -22.69 -27.22
N LEU A 503 4.57 -23.93 -26.71
CA LEU A 503 4.77 -24.21 -25.28
C LEU A 503 6.14 -23.76 -24.78
N THR A 504 7.18 -23.90 -25.60
CA THR A 504 8.54 -23.43 -25.28
C THR A 504 8.57 -21.89 -25.19
N ALA A 505 7.87 -21.18 -26.08
CA ALA A 505 7.74 -19.73 -26.01
C ALA A 505 6.98 -19.28 -24.74
N ILE A 506 5.91 -19.98 -24.37
CA ILE A 506 5.16 -19.73 -23.13
C ILE A 506 6.05 -19.97 -21.90
N ALA A 507 6.84 -21.04 -21.89
CA ALA A 507 7.77 -21.32 -20.80
C ALA A 507 8.83 -20.21 -20.66
N SER A 508 9.36 -19.70 -21.78
CA SER A 508 10.28 -18.55 -21.79
C SER A 508 9.63 -17.28 -21.26
N ALA A 509 8.38 -16.98 -21.63
CA ALA A 509 7.65 -15.83 -21.10
C ALA A 509 7.35 -15.97 -19.60
N ASN A 510 7.07 -17.18 -19.14
CA ASN A 510 6.91 -17.46 -17.71
C ASN A 510 8.21 -17.22 -16.94
N GLN A 511 9.37 -17.62 -17.50
CA GLN A 511 10.67 -17.34 -16.88
C GLN A 511 10.88 -15.83 -16.68
N GLU A 512 10.58 -15.01 -17.69
CA GLU A 512 10.67 -13.54 -17.57
C GLU A 512 9.73 -13.00 -16.47
N ASN A 513 8.49 -13.50 -16.40
CA ASN A 513 7.54 -13.10 -15.36
C ASN A 513 8.00 -13.49 -13.96
N VAL A 514 8.67 -14.63 -13.82
CA VAL A 514 9.26 -15.08 -12.56
C VAL A 514 10.38 -14.13 -12.12
N GLU A 515 11.28 -13.76 -13.03
CA GLU A 515 12.37 -12.81 -12.76
C GLU A 515 11.81 -11.44 -12.34
N ARG A 516 10.77 -10.94 -13.03
CA ARG A 516 10.07 -9.71 -12.67
C ARG A 516 9.44 -9.80 -11.28
N THR A 517 8.86 -10.95 -10.93
CA THR A 517 8.25 -11.18 -9.60
C THR A 517 9.31 -11.23 -8.51
N GLN A 518 10.46 -11.86 -8.75
CA GLN A 518 11.60 -11.85 -7.81
C GLN A 518 12.13 -10.43 -7.58
N ALA A 519 12.31 -9.65 -8.65
CA ALA A 519 12.74 -8.26 -8.56
C ALA A 519 11.73 -7.39 -7.78
N ALA A 520 10.43 -7.55 -8.06
CA ALA A 520 9.37 -6.87 -7.32
C ALA A 520 9.38 -7.24 -5.83
N SER A 521 9.53 -8.53 -5.52
CA SER A 521 9.63 -9.02 -4.13
C SER A 521 10.81 -8.39 -3.39
N HIS A 522 11.98 -8.31 -4.02
CA HIS A 522 13.15 -7.66 -3.45
C HIS A 522 12.91 -6.16 -3.20
N ASN A 523 12.24 -5.47 -4.13
CA ASN A 523 11.88 -4.06 -3.95
C ASN A 523 10.89 -3.85 -2.80
N LEU A 524 9.87 -4.70 -2.66
CA LEU A 524 8.92 -4.64 -1.54
C LEU A 524 9.62 -4.88 -0.20
N ARG A 525 10.58 -5.81 -0.17
CA ARG A 525 11.38 -6.08 1.02
C ARG A 525 12.23 -4.89 1.43
N ASN A 526 12.88 -4.24 0.47
CA ASN A 526 13.63 -3.00 0.71
C ASN A 526 12.73 -1.88 1.22
N LEU A 527 11.53 -1.72 0.63
CA LEU A 527 10.57 -0.71 1.06
C LEU A 527 10.07 -0.98 2.49
N SER A 528 9.82 -2.25 2.83
CA SER A 528 9.52 -2.65 4.22
C SER A 528 10.69 -2.29 5.16
N GLY A 529 11.93 -2.60 4.78
CA GLY A 529 13.10 -2.21 5.56
C GLY A 529 13.19 -0.69 5.80
N GLN A 530 12.89 0.12 4.77
CA GLN A 530 12.86 1.58 4.88
C GLN A 530 11.72 2.08 5.78
N LEU A 531 10.51 1.52 5.67
CA LEU A 531 9.37 1.84 6.54
C LEU A 531 9.65 1.43 7.99
N GLY A 532 10.26 0.27 8.21
CA GLY A 532 10.74 -0.19 9.51
C GLY A 532 11.75 0.77 10.13
N GLU A 533 12.66 1.32 9.32
CA GLU A 533 13.63 2.32 9.79
C GLU A 533 12.97 3.65 10.18
N VAL A 534 12.04 4.15 9.36
CA VAL A 534 11.32 5.40 9.65
C VAL A 534 10.46 5.25 10.90
N THR A 535 9.75 4.14 11.06
CA THR A 535 8.94 3.86 12.26
C THR A 535 9.79 3.71 13.51
N ARG A 536 10.96 3.06 13.41
CA ARG A 536 11.92 2.95 14.53
C ARG A 536 12.45 4.31 14.98
N ARG A 537 12.74 5.21 14.04
CA ARG A 537 13.12 6.62 14.34
C ARG A 537 11.98 7.44 14.93
N LEU A 538 10.73 7.08 14.65
CA LEU A 538 9.53 7.73 15.18
C LEU A 538 9.03 7.11 16.50
N GLY A 539 9.56 5.96 16.93
CA GLY A 539 9.14 5.25 18.14
C GLY A 539 10.19 5.18 19.25
N SER A 540 11.41 5.69 19.00
CA SER A 540 12.47 5.88 20.00
C SER A 540 12.31 7.20 20.71
#